data_AF-A0A3D4ULL1-F1
#
_entry.id   AF-A0A3D4ULL1-F1
#
_cell.length_a   1.000
_cell.length_b   1.000
_cell.length_c   1.000
_cell.angle_alpha   90.00
_cell.angle_beta   90.00
_cell.angle_gamma   90.00
#
_symmetry.space_group_name_H-M   'P 1'
#
loop_
_entity.id
_entity.type
_entity.pdbx_description
1 polymer ?
#
loop_
_entity_poly.entity_id
_entity_poly.type
_entity_poly.pdbx_seq_one_letter_code
_entity_poly.pdbx_strand_id
1 'polypeptide(L)'
;MSISKSRAFPLIALTALVALAGTGIGAAALEHNQPQNADRRPGGAPDVGAMLVRGLDKSPGCLRVITAQTSVGSNSIIAWFENKAAVEEWYYSNTHTRVMGMVGSDPDAKKPM
;
A
#
# COMPACT_ATOMS: atom_id res chain seq x y z
N MET A 1 -41.84 -37.35 -24.00
CA MET A 1 -41.30 -38.55 -23.32
C MET A 1 -39.89 -38.19 -22.85
N SER A 2 -39.75 -37.38 -21.79
CA SER A 2 -39.54 -37.77 -20.38
C SER A 2 -38.42 -38.80 -20.14
N ILE A 3 -37.63 -38.55 -19.09
CA ILE A 3 -36.44 -39.26 -18.53
C ILE A 3 -35.13 -38.56 -18.95
N SER A 4 -34.60 -37.60 -18.18
CA SER A 4 -33.96 -37.70 -16.86
C SER A 4 -32.71 -38.61 -16.86
N LYS A 5 -31.52 -38.01 -16.66
CA LYS A 5 -30.54 -38.43 -15.64
C LYS A 5 -29.29 -37.53 -15.65
N SER A 6 -29.28 -36.65 -14.66
CA SER A 6 -28.18 -36.44 -13.71
C SER A 6 -26.79 -36.10 -14.24
N ARG A 7 -26.47 -34.81 -14.10
CA ARG A 7 -25.11 -34.27 -13.98
C ARG A 7 -24.35 -35.06 -12.90
N ALA A 8 -23.35 -35.85 -13.32
CA ALA A 8 -22.41 -36.47 -12.41
C ALA A 8 -21.41 -35.40 -11.94
N PHE A 9 -21.73 -34.77 -10.81
CA PHE A 9 -20.74 -34.10 -9.96
C PHE A 9 -20.04 -35.20 -9.15
N PRO A 10 -18.72 -35.43 -9.31
CA PRO A 10 -17.99 -36.18 -8.31
C PRO A 10 -17.82 -35.28 -7.07
N LEU A 11 -18.72 -35.52 -6.13
CA LEU A 11 -18.67 -35.14 -4.74
C LEU A 11 -17.39 -35.70 -4.10
N ILE A 12 -16.61 -34.82 -3.48
CA ILE A 12 -15.76 -35.06 -2.30
C ILE A 12 -14.71 -36.20 -2.42
N ALA A 13 -13.45 -35.80 -2.60
CA ALA A 13 -12.34 -36.49 -1.96
C ALA A 13 -11.53 -35.45 -1.16
N LEU A 14 -12.05 -35.17 0.04
CA LEU A 14 -11.33 -34.55 1.13
C LEU A 14 -10.25 -35.57 1.59
N THR A 15 -9.01 -35.38 1.18
CA THR A 15 -7.86 -35.99 1.86
C THR A 15 -6.73 -34.98 1.90
N ALA A 16 -6.72 -34.21 2.99
CA ALA A 16 -5.54 -33.53 3.47
C ALA A 16 -4.52 -34.60 3.89
N LEU A 17 -3.43 -34.73 3.13
CA LEU A 17 -2.25 -35.46 3.57
C LEU A 17 -1.19 -34.44 3.97
N VAL A 18 -1.18 -34.11 5.27
CA VAL A 18 -0.08 -33.40 5.91
C VAL A 18 1.08 -34.40 6.04
N ALA A 19 2.04 -34.33 5.11
CA ALA A 19 3.31 -35.02 5.25
C ALA A 19 4.30 -34.07 5.94
N LEU A 20 4.34 -34.13 7.27
CA LEU A 20 5.40 -33.57 8.08
C LEU A 20 6.63 -34.50 7.99
N ALA A 21 7.70 -34.04 7.35
CA ALA A 21 9.05 -34.54 7.62
C ALA A 21 10.06 -33.45 7.21
N GLY A 22 10.62 -32.78 8.21
CA GLY A 22 11.85 -31.98 8.08
C GLY A 22 13.03 -32.89 7.71
N THR A 23 14.22 -32.42 7.36
CA THR A 23 14.93 -31.16 7.63
C THR A 23 16.17 -31.23 6.73
N GLY A 24 16.52 -30.16 6.01
CA GLY A 24 17.72 -30.18 5.17
C GLY A 24 17.93 -28.92 4.33
N ILE A 25 18.29 -27.83 5.00
CA ILE A 25 19.14 -26.69 4.57
C ILE A 25 19.31 -26.50 3.05
N GLY A 26 18.57 -25.54 2.51
CA GLY A 26 18.73 -25.00 1.15
C GLY A 26 17.69 -23.91 0.94
N ALA A 27 17.94 -22.72 1.50
CA ALA A 27 17.01 -21.60 1.51
C ALA A 27 16.83 -21.01 0.10
N ALA A 28 16.07 -21.70 -0.76
CA ALA A 28 15.40 -21.08 -1.89
C ALA A 28 14.21 -20.31 -1.31
N ALA A 29 14.48 -19.06 -0.91
CA ALA A 29 13.44 -18.12 -0.55
C ALA A 29 12.45 -18.04 -1.71
N LEU A 30 11.20 -18.44 -1.45
CA LEU A 30 10.07 -17.94 -2.21
C LEU A 30 10.13 -16.42 -2.10
N GLU A 31 10.58 -15.77 -3.17
CA GLU A 31 10.62 -14.33 -3.33
C GLU A 31 9.20 -13.79 -3.17
N HIS A 32 8.86 -13.44 -1.94
CA HIS A 32 7.83 -12.48 -1.65
C HIS A 32 8.27 -11.20 -2.36
N ASN A 33 7.64 -10.90 -3.50
CA ASN A 33 7.78 -9.63 -4.20
C ASN A 33 7.14 -8.53 -3.33
N GLN A 34 7.83 -8.19 -2.25
CA GLN A 34 7.61 -6.96 -1.52
C GLN A 34 8.37 -5.89 -2.30
N PRO A 35 7.72 -4.83 -2.82
CA PRO A 35 8.45 -3.75 -3.46
C PRO A 35 9.35 -3.10 -2.41
N GLN A 36 10.62 -3.49 -2.41
CA GLN A 36 11.70 -2.85 -1.69
C GLN A 36 11.99 -1.52 -2.37
N ASN A 37 11.20 -0.50 -2.04
CA ASN A 37 11.55 0.89 -2.32
C ASN A 37 11.27 1.74 -1.09
N ALA A 38 11.96 1.38 -0.01
CA ALA A 38 12.29 2.29 1.08
C ALA A 38 13.74 1.98 1.46
N ASP A 39 14.55 3.02 1.61
CA ASP A 39 15.98 2.99 1.96
C ASP A 39 16.95 2.44 0.91
N ARG A 40 17.40 3.33 0.00
CA ARG A 40 18.84 3.60 -0.22
C ARG A 40 19.05 5.00 -0.80
N ARG A 41 19.13 6.04 0.05
CA ARG A 41 19.86 7.27 -0.30
C ARG A 41 20.90 7.57 0.79
N PRO A 42 22.20 7.42 0.50
CA PRO A 42 23.25 7.82 1.43
C PRO A 42 23.35 9.35 1.42
N GLY A 43 22.80 10.01 2.42
CA GLY A 43 22.94 11.46 2.59
C GLY A 43 21.90 12.07 3.54
N GLY A 44 22.37 12.78 4.56
CA GLY A 44 21.62 13.24 5.76
C GLY A 44 20.50 14.27 5.58
N ALA A 45 19.81 14.30 4.43
CA ALA A 45 18.57 15.06 4.28
C ALA A 45 17.36 14.16 4.60
N PRO A 46 16.33 14.69 5.31
CA PRO A 46 15.14 13.91 5.61
C PRO A 46 14.39 13.51 4.31
N ASP A 47 14.00 12.24 4.22
CA ASP A 47 13.14 11.75 3.14
C ASP A 47 11.72 12.31 3.35
N VAL A 48 11.45 13.44 2.69
CA VAL A 48 10.17 14.15 2.76
C VAL A 48 9.01 13.29 2.25
N GLY A 49 9.26 12.42 1.26
CA GLY A 49 8.27 11.49 0.74
C GLY A 49 7.87 10.46 1.80
N ALA A 50 8.87 9.86 2.47
CA ALA A 50 8.64 8.93 3.57
C ALA A 50 7.91 9.58 4.76
N MET A 51 8.20 10.85 5.07
CA MET A 51 7.46 11.60 6.08
C MET A 51 5.99 11.77 5.72
N LEU A 52 5.68 12.08 4.46
CA LEU A 52 4.31 12.26 4.01
C LEU A 52 3.53 10.94 4.04
N VAL A 53 4.14 9.84 3.58
CA VAL A 53 3.54 8.50 3.66
C VAL A 53 3.25 8.10 5.09
N ARG A 54 4.20 8.29 6.02
CA ARG A 54 4.01 7.99 7.45
C ARG A 54 2.93 8.88 8.08
N GLY A 55 2.82 10.14 7.63
CA GLY A 55 1.79 11.06 8.10
C GLY A 55 0.39 10.66 7.63
N LEU A 56 0.28 10.22 6.38
CA LEU A 56 -0.95 9.71 5.79
C LEU A 56 -1.42 8.41 6.46
N ASP A 57 -0.51 7.44 6.61
CA ASP A 57 -0.81 6.12 7.19
C ASP A 57 -1.29 6.21 8.65
N LYS A 58 -0.88 7.26 9.36
CA LYS A 58 -1.32 7.56 10.74
C LYS A 58 -2.55 8.46 10.83
N SER A 59 -3.05 8.96 9.70
CA SER A 59 -4.19 9.86 9.70
C SER A 59 -5.48 9.10 10.00
N PRO A 60 -6.32 9.57 10.94
CA PRO A 60 -7.66 9.03 11.12
C PRO A 60 -8.43 8.98 9.79
N GLY A 61 -9.11 7.87 9.53
CA GLY A 61 -9.87 7.65 8.30
C GLY A 61 -9.03 7.41 7.04
N CYS A 62 -7.69 7.29 7.12
CA CYS A 62 -6.89 6.79 6.00
C CYS A 62 -6.96 5.26 5.96
N LEU A 63 -7.43 4.72 4.84
CA LEU A 63 -7.63 3.29 4.63
C LEU A 63 -6.39 2.60 4.07
N ARG A 64 -5.64 3.32 3.24
CA ARG A 64 -4.46 2.81 2.55
C ARG A 64 -3.65 3.96 1.98
N VAL A 65 -2.33 3.79 1.99
CA VAL A 65 -1.38 4.66 1.30
C VAL A 65 -0.46 3.80 0.46
N ILE A 66 -0.22 4.17 -0.79
CA ILE A 66 0.80 3.58 -1.64
C ILE A 66 1.67 4.67 -2.28
N THR A 67 2.90 4.30 -2.59
CA THR A 67 3.79 5.07 -3.46
C THR A 67 3.82 4.42 -4.83
N ALA A 68 3.80 5.25 -5.87
CA ALA A 68 3.93 4.82 -7.25
C ALA A 68 4.98 5.67 -7.95
N GLN A 69 5.79 5.04 -8.79
CA GLN A 69 6.65 5.75 -9.74
C GLN A 69 5.99 5.65 -11.11
N THR A 70 5.84 6.79 -11.77
CA THR A 70 5.26 6.84 -13.11
C THR A 70 6.30 6.46 -14.17
N SER A 71 5.85 6.11 -15.37
CA SER A 71 6.74 5.78 -16.50
C SER A 71 7.67 6.94 -16.92
N VAL A 72 7.31 8.18 -16.58
CA VAL A 72 8.13 9.39 -16.80
C VAL A 72 9.07 9.70 -15.63
N GLY A 73 9.16 8.81 -14.64
CA GLY A 73 10.09 8.93 -13.51
C GLY A 73 9.62 9.86 -12.38
N SER A 74 8.36 10.32 -12.39
CA SER A 74 7.81 11.08 -11.27
C SER A 74 7.33 10.16 -10.14
N ASN A 75 7.46 10.61 -8.89
CA ASN A 75 6.95 9.89 -7.73
C ASN A 75 5.56 10.44 -7.37
N SER A 76 4.62 9.55 -7.08
CA SER A 76 3.25 9.87 -6.70
C SER A 76 2.89 9.13 -5.42
N ILE A 77 2.13 9.79 -4.55
CA ILE A 77 1.53 9.18 -3.37
C ILE A 77 0.03 9.10 -3.63
N ILE A 78 -0.53 7.91 -3.47
CA ILE A 78 -1.95 7.65 -3.64
C ILE A 78 -2.48 7.17 -2.29
N ALA A 79 -3.46 7.88 -1.75
CA ALA A 79 -4.07 7.56 -0.47
C ALA A 79 -5.58 7.45 -0.62
N TRP A 80 -6.16 6.46 0.05
CA TRP A 80 -7.61 6.27 0.15
C TRP A 80 -8.05 6.64 1.54
N PHE A 81 -9.20 7.32 1.60
CA PHE A 81 -9.81 7.74 2.83
C PHE A 81 -11.26 7.28 2.89
N GLU A 82 -11.78 7.15 4.11
CA GLU A 82 -13.16 6.75 4.36
C GLU A 82 -14.18 7.74 3.78
N ASN A 83 -13.86 9.04 3.79
CA ASN A 83 -14.75 10.11 3.31
C ASN A 83 -13.98 11.42 3.06
N LYS A 84 -14.66 12.43 2.50
CA LYS A 84 -14.08 13.76 2.22
C LYS A 84 -13.54 14.44 3.48
N ALA A 85 -14.26 14.36 4.60
CA ALA A 85 -13.87 15.03 5.83
C ALA A 85 -12.52 14.52 6.37
N ALA A 86 -12.26 13.21 6.28
CA ALA A 86 -10.97 12.64 6.66
C ALA A 86 -9.80 13.15 5.78
N VAL A 87 -10.04 13.34 4.48
CA VAL A 87 -9.05 13.93 3.56
C VAL A 87 -8.76 15.38 3.96
N GLU A 88 -9.81 16.17 4.23
CA GLU A 88 -9.68 17.57 4.61
C GLU A 88 -8.93 17.73 5.93
N GLU A 89 -9.26 16.93 6.93
CA GLU A 89 -8.58 16.93 8.23
C GLU A 89 -7.07 16.67 8.05
N TRP A 90 -6.70 15.69 7.22
CA TRP A 90 -5.30 15.46 6.86
C TRP A 90 -4.68 16.64 6.09
N TYR A 91 -5.37 17.17 5.08
CA TYR A 91 -4.87 18.22 4.18
C TYR A 91 -4.64 19.57 4.87
N TYR A 92 -5.44 19.86 5.89
CA TYR A 92 -5.27 21.04 6.74
C TYR A 92 -4.43 20.77 7.99
N SER A 93 -3.97 19.54 8.20
CA SER A 93 -3.10 19.20 9.34
C SER A 93 -1.74 19.92 9.30
N ASN A 94 -1.13 20.02 10.48
CA ASN A 94 0.23 20.53 10.64
C ASN A 94 1.26 19.65 9.90
N THR A 95 1.03 18.34 9.82
CA THR A 95 1.93 17.40 9.14
C THR A 95 2.03 17.74 7.65
N HIS A 96 0.89 17.87 6.96
CA HIS A 96 0.87 18.22 5.55
C HIS A 96 1.46 19.62 5.32
N THR A 97 1.06 20.61 6.12
CA THR A 97 1.52 22.00 5.99
C THR A 97 3.04 22.12 6.20
N ARG A 98 3.60 21.42 7.19
CA ARG A 98 5.05 21.37 7.43
C ARG A 98 5.79 20.71 6.28
N VAL A 99 5.28 19.61 5.73
CA VAL A 99 5.87 18.98 4.54
C VAL A 99 5.87 19.94 3.37
N MET A 100 4.75 20.58 3.07
CA MET A 100 4.63 21.53 1.96
C MET A 100 5.59 22.73 2.11
N GLY A 101 5.82 23.21 3.33
CA GLY A 101 6.85 24.22 3.61
C GLY A 101 8.28 23.74 3.32
N MET A 102 8.59 22.46 3.57
CA MET A 102 9.90 21.87 3.24
C MET A 102 10.11 21.68 1.73
N VAL A 103 9.03 21.45 0.96
CA VAL A 103 9.12 21.30 -0.51
C VAL A 103 9.08 22.64 -1.25
N GLY A 104 9.00 23.77 -0.53
CA GLY A 104 9.00 25.11 -1.13
C GLY A 104 7.66 25.52 -1.73
N SER A 105 6.55 25.07 -1.15
CA SER A 105 5.23 25.51 -1.59
C SER A 105 5.04 27.01 -1.35
N ASP A 106 4.39 27.69 -2.29
CA ASP A 106 4.05 29.11 -2.17
C ASP A 106 3.13 29.31 -0.93
N PRO A 107 3.54 30.12 0.06
CA PRO A 107 2.75 30.36 1.27
C PRO A 107 1.43 31.07 0.99
N ASP A 108 1.31 31.79 -0.13
CA ASP A 108 0.10 32.51 -0.53
C ASP A 108 -0.80 31.67 -1.46
N ALA A 109 -0.39 30.44 -1.81
CA ALA A 109 -1.20 29.54 -2.62
C ALA A 109 -2.50 29.17 -1.87
N LYS A 110 -3.63 29.63 -2.42
CA LYS A 110 -4.95 29.26 -1.91
C LYS A 110 -5.16 27.76 -2.06
N LYS A 111 -5.36 27.08 -0.93
CA LYS A 111 -5.72 25.68 -0.88
C LYS A 111 -7.05 25.43 -1.62
N PRO A 112 -7.12 24.45 -2.55
CA PRO A 112 -8.38 24.07 -3.19
C PRO A 112 -9.38 23.51 -2.16
N MET A 113 -10.68 23.67 -2.46
CA MET A 113 -11.83 23.31 -1.61
C MET A 113 -12.38 21.92 -1.95
#